data_AF-A0A6B1E216-F1
#
_entry.id   AF-A0A6B1E216-F1
#
_cell.length_a   1.000
_cell.length_b   1.000
_cell.length_c   1.000
_cell.angle_alpha   90.00
_cell.angle_beta   90.00
_cell.angle_gamma   90.00
#
_symmetry.space_group_name_H-M   'P 1'
#
loop_
_entity.id
_entity.type
_entity.pdbx_description
1 polymer ?
#
loop_
_entity_poly.entity_id
_entity_poly.type
_entity_poly.pdbx_seq_one_letter_code
_entity_poly.pdbx_strand_id
1 'polypeptide(L)'
;MNSFWNGKRRYVALLLFLAGVFVALVVPPVIPFIQLAGENLPAGYNIPFTDIRITNTFVAAVIVWVLLLLFTAYIARRRPSDGSEVPPGGFYNMFEALYEGLMGFIGGIAGGAHFRLIFNMFMTIFLIVLLSNWMSLIPGVDTVGFIHPHVKEKFDPETQEYKVITTDGFEIYQGFLGISYVNGQCDWVSPADEAAADAAALAAAETEAAAAQQTQL
;
A
#
# COMPACT_ATOMS: atom_id res chain seq x y z
N MET A 1 49.28 1.66 2.43
CA MET A 1 48.02 1.95 1.71
C MET A 1 47.63 3.44 1.82
N ASN A 2 48.58 4.39 1.82
CA ASN A 2 48.33 5.78 2.29
C ASN A 2 48.75 6.88 1.29
N SER A 3 48.95 6.55 0.00
CA SER A 3 49.38 7.53 -1.02
C SER A 3 48.22 8.28 -1.68
N PHE A 4 47.00 7.74 -1.60
CA PHE A 4 45.84 8.28 -2.36
C PHE A 4 45.31 9.62 -1.82
N TRP A 5 45.63 9.97 -0.56
CA TRP A 5 45.05 11.09 0.19
C TRP A 5 45.97 12.33 0.34
N ASN A 6 47.15 12.35 -0.27
CA ASN A 6 48.04 13.50 -0.21
C ASN A 6 47.87 14.45 -1.42
N GLY A 7 47.82 15.75 -1.14
CA GLY A 7 47.74 16.82 -2.14
C GLY A 7 46.31 17.29 -2.47
N LYS A 8 46.12 17.84 -3.69
CA LYS A 8 44.88 18.53 -4.13
C LYS A 8 43.61 17.66 -4.09
N ARG A 9 43.74 16.33 -4.11
CA ARG A 9 42.64 15.35 -4.15
C ARG A 9 41.76 15.35 -2.89
N ARG A 10 42.33 15.69 -1.72
CA ARG A 10 41.56 15.80 -0.46
C ARG A 10 40.55 16.97 -0.49
N TYR A 11 40.90 18.06 -1.17
CA TYR A 11 40.02 19.22 -1.33
C TYR A 11 38.91 18.94 -2.34
N VAL A 12 39.19 18.12 -3.37
CA VAL A 12 38.15 17.63 -4.29
C VAL A 12 37.16 16.72 -3.55
N ALA A 13 37.65 15.80 -2.72
CA ALA A 13 36.79 14.95 -1.90
C ALA A 13 35.94 15.76 -0.89
N LEU A 14 36.55 16.77 -0.24
CA LEU A 14 35.84 17.68 0.66
C LEU A 14 34.78 18.51 -0.09
N LEU A 15 35.11 19.01 -1.28
CA LEU A 15 34.17 19.75 -2.12
C LEU A 15 32.99 18.88 -2.54
N LEU A 16 33.24 17.63 -2.97
CA LEU A 16 32.17 16.69 -3.34
C LEU A 16 31.30 16.31 -2.14
N PHE A 17 31.89 16.14 -0.96
CA PHE A 17 31.16 15.90 0.28
C PHE A 17 30.27 17.09 0.64
N LEU A 18 30.83 18.31 0.64
CA LEU A 18 30.07 19.54 0.92
C LEU A 18 28.99 19.80 -0.13
N ALA A 19 29.25 19.53 -1.41
CA ALA A 19 28.27 19.61 -2.49
C ALA A 19 27.14 18.58 -2.29
N GLY A 20 27.46 17.35 -1.88
CA GLY A 20 26.47 16.33 -1.55
C GLY A 20 25.59 16.72 -0.36
N VAL A 21 26.19 17.26 0.71
CA VAL A 21 25.43 17.79 1.87
C VAL A 21 24.56 18.98 1.45
N PHE A 22 25.08 19.90 0.64
CA PHE A 22 24.32 21.03 0.13
C PHE A 22 23.12 20.59 -0.71
N VAL A 23 23.31 19.64 -1.64
CA VAL A 23 22.22 19.06 -2.43
C VAL A 23 21.18 18.39 -1.53
N ALA A 24 21.60 17.64 -0.51
CA ALA A 24 20.69 17.00 0.44
C ALA A 24 19.89 18.00 1.31
N LEU A 25 20.42 19.19 1.56
CA LEU A 25 19.74 20.25 2.32
C LEU A 25 18.83 21.13 1.44
N VAL A 26 19.18 21.33 0.17
CA VAL A 26 18.46 22.23 -0.76
C VAL A 26 17.39 21.49 -1.56
N VAL A 27 17.68 20.26 -1.98
CA VAL A 27 16.71 19.45 -2.71
C VAL A 27 15.84 18.74 -1.67
N PRO A 28 14.55 19.11 -1.52
CA PRO A 28 13.67 18.35 -0.66
C PRO A 28 13.66 16.90 -1.14
N PRO A 29 13.79 15.91 -0.25
CA PRO A 29 13.70 14.52 -0.66
C PRO A 29 12.37 14.32 -1.38
N VAL A 30 12.39 13.64 -2.52
CA VAL A 30 11.15 13.21 -3.17
C VAL A 30 10.53 12.20 -2.22
N ILE A 31 9.53 12.64 -1.46
CA ILE A 31 8.75 11.77 -0.58
C ILE A 31 7.61 11.25 -1.46
N PRO A 32 7.66 10.01 -1.96
CA PRO A 32 6.48 9.42 -2.59
C PRO A 32 5.42 9.28 -1.49
N PHE A 33 4.47 10.21 -1.43
CA PHE A 33 3.31 10.10 -0.56
C PHE A 33 2.23 9.32 -1.31
N ILE A 34 2.23 8.00 -1.16
CA ILE A 34 1.12 7.16 -1.63
C ILE A 34 0.47 6.62 -0.36
N GLN A 35 -0.30 7.48 0.31
CA GLN A 35 -1.14 7.11 1.44
C GLN A 35 -2.56 6.90 0.93
N LEU A 36 -2.77 5.85 0.12
CA LEU A 36 -4.13 5.41 -0.16
C LEU A 36 -4.67 4.79 1.13
N ALA A 37 -5.80 5.31 1.61
CA ALA A 37 -6.52 4.66 2.69
C ALA A 37 -6.87 3.23 2.25
N GLY A 38 -6.76 2.27 3.16
CA GLY A 38 -7.06 0.88 2.86
C GLY A 38 -8.46 0.74 2.30
N GLU A 39 -8.58 0.15 1.10
CA GLU A 39 -9.87 -0.06 0.46
C GLU A 39 -10.72 -1.02 1.30
N ASN A 40 -11.98 -0.66 1.53
CA ASN A 40 -12.93 -1.53 2.21
C ASN A 40 -13.32 -2.69 1.29
N LEU A 41 -13.34 -3.90 1.82
CA LEU A 41 -13.89 -5.05 1.11
C LEU A 41 -15.39 -4.85 0.78
N PRO A 42 -15.92 -5.56 -0.24
CA PRO A 42 -17.31 -5.46 -0.65
C PRO A 42 -18.28 -5.75 0.49
N ALA A 43 -19.51 -5.27 0.36
CA ALA A 43 -20.54 -5.47 1.38
C ALA A 43 -20.72 -6.96 1.71
N GLY A 44 -20.60 -7.32 3.00
CA GLY A 44 -20.68 -8.70 3.48
C GLY A 44 -19.44 -9.17 4.26
N TYR A 45 -18.30 -8.51 4.11
CA TYR A 45 -17.07 -8.80 4.87
C TYR A 45 -16.89 -7.81 6.03
N ASN A 46 -17.80 -7.88 7.00
CA ASN A 46 -17.68 -7.15 8.26
C ASN A 46 -16.98 -8.01 9.31
N ILE A 47 -16.32 -7.36 10.26
CA ILE A 47 -15.78 -8.07 11.42
C ILE A 47 -16.98 -8.69 12.17
N PRO A 48 -16.96 -10.00 12.49
CA PRO A 48 -18.04 -10.63 13.23
C PRO A 48 -18.39 -9.85 14.48
N PHE A 49 -19.69 -9.64 14.73
CA PHE A 49 -20.21 -8.94 15.91
C PHE A 49 -19.95 -7.42 15.96
N THR A 50 -19.50 -6.79 14.87
CA THR A 50 -19.35 -5.33 14.79
C THR A 50 -19.77 -4.79 13.41
N ASP A 51 -20.10 -3.50 13.33
CA ASP A 51 -20.39 -2.80 12.08
C ASP A 51 -19.12 -2.28 11.36
N ILE A 52 -17.93 -2.74 11.77
CA ILE A 52 -16.66 -2.31 11.19
C ILE A 52 -16.36 -3.11 9.93
N ARG A 53 -16.17 -2.40 8.82
CA ARG A 53 -15.79 -2.97 7.52
C ARG A 53 -14.32 -3.38 7.55
N ILE A 54 -14.02 -4.56 7.00
CA ILE A 54 -12.64 -5.04 6.87
C ILE A 54 -11.99 -4.34 5.67
N THR A 55 -10.78 -3.81 5.87
CA THR A 55 -9.96 -3.21 4.80
C THR A 55 -8.97 -4.22 4.23
N ASN A 56 -8.52 -3.99 2.99
CA ASN A 56 -7.42 -4.76 2.39
C ASN A 56 -6.17 -4.72 3.30
N THR A 57 -5.83 -3.57 3.86
CA THR A 57 -4.70 -3.43 4.79
C THR A 57 -4.84 -4.31 6.03
N PHE A 58 -6.06 -4.48 6.56
CA PHE A 58 -6.32 -5.40 7.66
C PHE A 58 -6.08 -6.86 7.25
N VAL A 59 -6.57 -7.27 6.07
CA VAL A 59 -6.31 -8.61 5.53
C VAL A 59 -4.83 -8.85 5.32
N ALA A 60 -4.11 -7.87 4.76
CA ALA A 60 -2.66 -7.93 4.57
C ALA A 60 -1.93 -8.13 5.92
N ALA A 61 -2.32 -7.39 6.97
CA ALA A 61 -1.78 -7.58 8.31
C ALA A 61 -2.02 -8.99 8.85
N VAL A 62 -3.22 -9.55 8.65
CA VAL A 62 -3.54 -10.94 9.06
C VAL A 62 -2.66 -11.94 8.30
N ILE A 63 -2.45 -11.74 7.00
CA ILE A 63 -1.56 -12.61 6.19
C ILE A 63 -0.13 -12.56 6.73
N VAL A 64 0.40 -11.38 7.05
CA VAL A 64 1.73 -11.24 7.67
C VAL A 64 1.82 -12.05 8.97
N TRP A 65 0.79 -11.97 9.83
CA TRP A 65 0.74 -12.76 11.07
C TRP A 65 0.71 -14.27 10.82
N VAL A 66 -0.07 -14.73 9.85
CA VAL A 66 -0.10 -16.15 9.46
C VAL A 66 1.26 -16.61 8.95
N LEU A 67 1.92 -15.83 8.08
CA LEU A 67 3.26 -16.13 7.58
C LEU A 67 4.29 -16.20 8.71
N LEU A 68 4.22 -15.27 9.67
CA LEU A 68 5.08 -15.28 10.86
C LEU A 68 4.87 -16.55 11.70
N LEU A 69 3.63 -16.96 11.92
CA LEU A 69 3.31 -18.19 12.66
C LEU A 69 3.82 -19.43 11.93
N LEU A 70 3.64 -19.50 10.61
CA LEU A 70 4.18 -20.60 9.79
C LEU A 70 5.72 -20.62 9.83
N PHE A 71 6.36 -19.47 9.76
CA PHE A 71 7.81 -19.33 9.81
C PHE A 71 8.37 -19.78 11.17
N THR A 72 7.77 -19.32 12.27
CA THR A 72 8.17 -19.74 13.62
C THR A 72 7.92 -21.23 13.86
N ALA A 73 6.80 -21.78 13.38
CA ALA A 73 6.53 -23.21 13.42
C ALA A 73 7.55 -24.02 12.60
N TYR A 74 7.96 -23.51 11.44
CA TYR A 74 9.01 -24.14 10.62
C TYR A 74 10.35 -24.19 11.34
N ILE A 75 10.81 -23.08 11.92
CA ILE A 75 12.06 -23.03 12.69
C ILE A 75 11.99 -23.97 13.90
N ALA A 76 10.87 -23.96 14.63
CA ALA A 76 10.68 -24.82 15.80
C ALA A 76 10.78 -26.31 15.46
N ARG A 77 10.27 -26.73 14.29
CA ARG A 77 10.37 -28.13 13.81
C ARG A 77 11.76 -28.51 13.31
N ARG A 78 12.54 -27.54 12.83
CA ARG A 78 13.90 -27.76 12.33
C ARG A 78 14.93 -27.80 13.45
N ARG A 79 14.61 -27.27 14.63
CA ARG A 79 15.49 -27.33 15.81
C ARG A 79 15.74 -28.80 16.23
N PRO A 80 16.99 -29.24 16.44
CA PRO A 80 17.27 -30.60 16.90
C PRO A 80 16.74 -30.78 18.33
N SER A 81 15.98 -31.84 18.57
CA SER A 81 15.47 -32.16 19.91
C SER A 81 16.52 -32.79 20.83
N ASP A 82 17.61 -33.30 20.26
CA ASP A 82 18.57 -34.19 20.93
C ASP A 82 19.89 -33.50 21.36
N GLY A 83 19.97 -32.18 21.21
CA GLY A 83 21.16 -31.39 21.60
C GLY A 83 22.43 -31.65 20.77
N SER A 84 22.36 -32.52 19.75
CA SER A 84 23.44 -32.79 18.81
C SER A 84 23.23 -32.08 17.46
N GLU A 85 24.38 -31.68 16.90
CA GLU A 85 24.69 -31.14 15.57
C GLU A 85 23.58 -30.38 14.81
N VAL A 86 23.88 -29.10 14.59
CA VAL A 86 23.20 -28.13 13.73
C VAL A 86 22.33 -28.81 12.65
N PRO A 87 21.02 -28.47 12.54
CA PRO A 87 20.13 -29.06 11.55
C PRO A 87 20.77 -29.05 10.15
N PRO A 88 20.68 -30.15 9.36
CA PRO A 88 21.16 -30.15 8.00
C PRO A 88 20.26 -29.24 7.15
N GLY A 89 20.60 -27.96 7.05
CA GLY A 89 19.87 -26.98 6.25
C GLY A 89 20.56 -25.62 6.19
N GLY A 90 21.01 -25.22 4.99
CA GLY A 90 21.70 -23.93 4.80
C GLY A 90 20.86 -22.71 5.22
N PHE A 91 19.54 -22.74 5.02
CA PHE A 91 18.65 -21.66 5.43
C PHE A 91 18.51 -21.51 6.95
N TYR A 92 18.45 -22.63 7.68
CA TYR A 92 18.42 -22.60 9.16
C TYR A 92 19.72 -22.01 9.69
N ASN A 93 20.87 -22.43 9.16
CA ASN A 93 22.18 -21.95 9.60
C ASN A 93 22.38 -20.46 9.30
N MET A 94 21.90 -19.99 8.14
CA MET A 94 21.89 -18.56 7.80
C MET A 94 21.02 -17.77 8.79
N PHE A 95 19.85 -18.30 9.13
CA PHE A 95 18.96 -17.67 10.10
C PHE A 95 19.55 -17.67 11.52
N GLU A 96 20.20 -18.75 11.94
CA GLU A 96 20.89 -18.85 13.23
C GLU A 96 22.03 -17.83 13.33
N ALA A 97 22.87 -17.73 12.29
CA ALA A 97 23.93 -16.71 12.23
C ALA A 97 23.36 -15.28 12.27
N LEU A 98 22.25 -15.02 11.55
CA LEU A 98 21.55 -13.74 11.61
C LEU A 98 21.00 -13.46 13.02
N TYR A 99 20.37 -14.46 13.63
CA TYR A 99 19.74 -14.37 14.96
C TYR A 99 20.78 -14.11 16.05
N GLU A 100 21.91 -14.82 16.03
CA GLU A 100 23.05 -14.59 16.92
C GLU A 100 23.65 -13.19 16.71
N GLY A 101 23.81 -12.76 15.46
CA GLY A 101 24.29 -11.42 15.13
C GLY A 101 23.38 -10.31 15.67
N LEU A 102 22.06 -10.45 15.49
CA LEU A 102 21.04 -9.55 16.03
C LEU A 102 21.05 -9.57 17.57
N MET A 103 21.18 -10.74 18.18
CA MET A 103 21.28 -10.90 19.62
C MET A 103 22.49 -10.15 20.18
N GLY A 104 23.66 -10.28 19.54
CA GLY A 104 24.87 -9.55 19.92
C GLY A 104 24.74 -8.04 19.76
N PHE A 105 24.15 -7.57 18.65
CA PHE A 105 23.90 -6.16 18.40
C PHE A 105 23.00 -5.53 19.47
N ILE A 106 21.86 -6.16 19.76
CA ILE A 106 20.91 -5.67 20.76
C ILE A 106 21.52 -5.78 22.16
N GLY A 107 22.30 -6.83 22.43
CA GLY A 107 23.02 -7.00 23.69
C GLY A 107 24.03 -5.89 23.94
N GLY A 108 24.67 -5.39 22.88
CA GLY A 108 25.56 -4.22 22.94
C GLY A 108 24.85 -2.90 23.22
N ILE A 109 23.58 -2.75 22.82
CA ILE A 109 22.79 -1.52 23.02
C ILE A 109 22.05 -1.53 24.37
N ALA A 110 21.37 -2.63 24.66
CA ALA A 110 20.38 -2.74 25.72
C ALA A 110 20.71 -3.86 26.72
N GLY A 111 22.00 -4.00 27.03
CA GLY A 111 22.50 -5.00 27.98
C GLY A 111 21.90 -4.85 29.38
N GLY A 112 21.94 -5.94 30.16
CA GLY A 112 21.46 -5.96 31.55
C GLY A 112 20.11 -6.68 31.73
N ALA A 113 19.37 -6.34 32.78
CA ALA A 113 18.18 -7.07 33.21
C ALA A 113 17.02 -7.04 32.18
N HIS A 114 16.94 -6.01 31.33
CA HIS A 114 15.86 -5.83 30.37
C HIS A 114 16.15 -6.39 28.97
N PHE A 115 17.35 -6.96 28.75
CA PHE A 115 17.80 -7.43 27.45
C PHE A 115 16.77 -8.36 26.78
N ARG A 116 16.26 -9.37 27.50
CA ARG A 116 15.30 -10.35 26.95
C ARG A 116 14.00 -9.71 26.49
N LEU A 117 13.48 -8.73 27.25
CA LEU A 117 12.24 -8.04 26.90
C LEU A 117 12.43 -7.19 25.63
N ILE A 118 13.52 -6.42 25.59
CA ILE A 118 13.83 -5.54 24.46
C ILE A 118 14.13 -6.35 23.21
N PHE A 119 14.91 -7.42 23.35
CA PHE A 119 15.21 -8.34 22.26
C PHE A 119 13.93 -8.95 21.67
N ASN A 120 13.04 -9.48 22.50
CA ASN A 120 11.81 -10.11 22.02
C ASN A 120 10.90 -9.12 21.28
N MET A 121 10.72 -7.91 21.84
CA MET A 121 9.93 -6.85 21.20
C MET A 121 10.58 -6.38 19.89
N PHE A 122 11.89 -6.18 19.88
CA PHE A 122 12.61 -5.78 18.68
C PHE A 122 12.50 -6.84 17.60
N MET A 123 12.69 -8.12 17.94
CA MET A 123 12.62 -9.23 17.00
C MET A 123 11.23 -9.38 16.38
N THR A 124 10.16 -9.23 17.16
CA THR A 124 8.80 -9.31 16.62
C THR A 124 8.50 -8.14 15.68
N ILE A 125 8.84 -6.90 16.08
CA ILE A 125 8.67 -5.72 15.22
C ILE A 125 9.49 -5.87 13.94
N PHE A 126 10.76 -6.27 14.06
CA PHE A 126 11.64 -6.47 12.93
C PHE A 126 11.08 -7.48 11.92
N LEU A 127 10.65 -8.65 12.39
CA LEU A 127 10.10 -9.69 11.52
C LEU A 127 8.78 -9.27 10.89
N ILE A 128 7.89 -8.58 11.62
CA ILE A 128 6.63 -8.07 11.08
C ILE A 128 6.91 -7.05 9.96
N VAL A 129 7.79 -6.09 10.20
CA VAL A 129 8.15 -5.07 9.21
C VAL A 129 8.85 -5.69 8.00
N LEU A 130 9.77 -6.62 8.21
CA LEU A 130 10.46 -7.34 7.13
C LEU A 130 9.47 -8.08 6.23
N LEU A 131 8.56 -8.86 6.82
CA LEU A 131 7.56 -9.63 6.08
C LEU A 131 6.53 -8.73 5.40
N SER A 132 6.09 -7.65 6.07
CA SER A 132 5.19 -6.66 5.48
C SER A 132 5.81 -6.00 4.24
N ASN A 133 7.10 -5.65 4.31
CA ASN A 133 7.81 -5.09 3.18
C ASN A 133 7.99 -6.12 2.05
N TRP A 134 8.29 -7.37 2.39
CA TRP A 134 8.42 -8.43 1.39
C TRP A 134 7.10 -8.80 0.72
N MET A 135 5.97 -8.67 1.43
CA MET A 135 4.64 -8.84 0.85
C MET A 135 4.36 -7.80 -0.23
N SER A 136 4.83 -6.56 -0.08
CA SER A 136 4.64 -5.53 -1.12
C SER A 136 5.37 -5.83 -2.44
N LEU A 137 6.35 -6.74 -2.43
CA LEU A 137 7.01 -7.21 -3.65
C LEU A 137 6.17 -8.27 -4.39
N ILE A 138 5.13 -8.83 -3.75
CA ILE A 138 4.27 -9.84 -4.37
C ILE A 138 3.34 -9.14 -5.35
N PRO A 139 3.39 -9.45 -6.66
CA PRO A 139 2.47 -8.88 -7.63
C PRO A 139 1.04 -9.27 -7.25
N GLY A 140 0.14 -8.29 -7.20
CA GLY A 140 -1.24 -8.46 -6.75
C GLY A 140 -1.54 -7.88 -5.37
N VAL A 141 -0.53 -7.66 -4.52
CA VAL A 141 -0.68 -6.93 -3.25
C VAL A 141 -0.75 -5.44 -3.56
N ASP A 142 -1.78 -4.76 -3.04
CA ASP A 142 -2.10 -3.34 -3.27
C ASP A 142 -2.37 -2.89 -4.72
N THR A 143 -2.18 -3.77 -5.71
CA THR A 143 -2.48 -3.49 -7.13
C THR A 143 -3.83 -3.99 -7.60
N VAL A 144 -4.47 -4.90 -6.86
CA VAL A 144 -5.81 -5.44 -7.16
C VAL A 144 -6.81 -4.78 -6.21
N GLY A 145 -7.79 -4.07 -6.77
CA GLY A 145 -8.85 -3.38 -6.04
C GLY A 145 -10.21 -3.60 -6.68
N PHE A 146 -11.27 -3.09 -6.05
CA PHE A 146 -12.61 -3.18 -6.62
C PHE A 146 -12.90 -1.98 -7.51
N ILE A 147 -13.65 -2.21 -8.58
CA ILE A 147 -14.11 -1.14 -9.47
C ILE A 147 -15.36 -0.53 -8.84
N HIS A 148 -15.29 0.75 -8.50
CA HIS A 148 -16.45 1.51 -8.03
C HIS A 148 -16.95 2.42 -9.16
N PRO A 149 -18.27 2.56 -9.35
CA PRO A 149 -18.80 3.54 -10.29
C PRO A 149 -18.38 4.94 -9.85
N HIS A 150 -18.03 5.81 -10.80
CA HIS A 150 -17.86 7.22 -10.49
C HIS A 150 -19.20 7.79 -10.04
N VAL A 151 -19.21 8.44 -8.88
CA VAL A 151 -20.40 9.09 -8.36
C VAL A 151 -20.17 10.59 -8.32
N LYS A 152 -21.11 11.36 -8.88
CA LYS A 152 -21.19 12.81 -8.66
C LYS A 152 -22.34 13.12 -7.71
N GLU A 153 -22.09 14.01 -6.76
CA GLU A 153 -23.14 14.59 -5.93
C GLU A 153 -23.80 15.72 -6.72
N LYS A 154 -25.07 15.55 -7.10
CA LYS A 154 -25.88 16.59 -7.75
C LYS A 154 -26.82 17.17 -6.72
N PHE A 155 -26.76 18.49 -6.52
CA PHE A 155 -27.73 19.20 -5.70
C PHE A 155 -29.09 19.19 -6.41
N ASP A 156 -30.11 18.64 -5.74
CA ASP A 156 -31.48 18.66 -6.23
C ASP A 156 -32.20 19.92 -5.69
N PRO A 157 -32.56 20.88 -6.55
CA PRO A 157 -33.16 22.14 -6.12
C PRO A 157 -34.58 21.96 -5.56
N GLU A 158 -35.29 20.87 -5.85
CA GLU A 158 -36.65 20.63 -5.36
C GLU A 158 -36.66 20.00 -3.96
N THR A 159 -35.70 19.12 -3.67
CA THR A 159 -35.62 18.39 -2.39
C THR A 159 -34.59 18.96 -1.42
N GLN A 160 -33.75 19.92 -1.85
CA GLN A 160 -32.64 20.51 -1.08
C GLN A 160 -31.62 19.46 -0.56
N GLU A 161 -31.56 18.29 -1.18
CA GLU A 161 -30.64 17.21 -0.84
C GLU A 161 -29.61 16.98 -1.95
N TYR A 162 -28.43 16.51 -1.57
CA TYR A 162 -27.40 16.06 -2.52
C TYR A 162 -27.72 14.62 -2.94
N LYS A 163 -28.12 14.43 -4.19
CA LYS A 163 -28.36 13.11 -4.76
C LYS A 163 -27.07 12.58 -5.40
N VAL A 164 -26.66 11.41 -4.91
CA VAL A 164 -25.56 10.59 -5.42
C VAL A 164 -26.02 9.97 -6.74
N ILE A 165 -25.55 10.50 -7.88
CA ILE A 165 -25.84 9.96 -9.22
C ILE A 165 -24.58 9.23 -9.70
N THR A 166 -24.73 7.96 -10.08
CA THR A 166 -23.69 7.20 -10.77
C THR A 166 -23.51 7.77 -12.17
N THR A 167 -22.34 8.34 -12.44
CA THR A 167 -21.93 8.70 -13.79
C THR A 167 -21.38 7.44 -14.43
N ASP A 168 -21.91 7.06 -15.60
CA ASP A 168 -21.57 5.82 -16.31
C ASP A 168 -20.15 5.90 -16.91
N GLY A 169 -19.13 5.99 -16.05
CA GLY A 169 -17.76 6.26 -16.46
C GLY A 169 -16.95 5.03 -16.84
N PHE A 170 -17.46 3.79 -16.65
CA PHE A 170 -16.69 2.58 -16.94
C PHE A 170 -17.57 1.43 -17.43
N GLU A 171 -17.28 0.95 -18.64
CA GLU A 171 -17.71 -0.39 -19.08
C GLU A 171 -16.70 -1.44 -18.60
N ILE A 172 -17.18 -2.57 -18.08
CA ILE A 172 -16.36 -3.70 -17.62
C ILE A 172 -16.52 -4.91 -18.55
N TYR A 173 -15.41 -5.54 -18.92
CA TYR A 173 -15.42 -6.87 -19.55
C TYR A 173 -15.25 -7.94 -18.48
N GLN A 174 -16.09 -8.98 -18.56
CA GLN A 174 -15.99 -10.15 -17.68
C GLN A 174 -14.95 -11.14 -18.24
N GLY A 175 -13.83 -11.27 -17.54
CA GLY A 175 -12.76 -12.22 -17.85
C GLY A 175 -12.98 -13.61 -17.25
N PHE A 176 -11.97 -14.46 -17.40
CA PHE A 176 -12.00 -15.84 -16.89
C PHE A 176 -11.98 -15.86 -15.36
N LEU A 177 -12.75 -16.77 -14.75
CA LEU A 177 -12.90 -16.92 -13.29
C LEU A 177 -13.45 -15.67 -12.55
N GLY A 178 -14.26 -14.85 -13.22
CA GLY A 178 -14.92 -13.71 -12.56
C GLY A 178 -14.01 -12.50 -12.31
N ILE A 179 -12.81 -12.50 -12.90
CA ILE A 179 -11.92 -11.34 -12.93
C ILE A 179 -12.47 -10.35 -13.97
N SER A 180 -12.84 -9.15 -13.56
CA SER A 180 -13.30 -8.09 -14.48
C SER A 180 -12.16 -7.10 -14.78
N TYR A 181 -12.14 -6.57 -16.00
CA TYR A 181 -11.19 -5.52 -16.41
C TYR A 181 -11.90 -4.36 -17.11
N VAL A 182 -11.33 -3.16 -17.00
CA VAL A 182 -11.89 -1.92 -17.55
C VAL A 182 -11.76 -1.92 -19.08
N ASN A 183 -12.83 -1.55 -19.78
CA ASN A 183 -12.81 -1.33 -21.22
C ASN A 183 -11.96 -0.08 -21.53
N GLY A 184 -10.82 -0.27 -22.21
CA GLY A 184 -9.94 0.82 -22.63
C GLY A 184 -10.47 1.67 -23.80
N GLN A 185 -11.70 1.44 -24.27
CA GLN A 185 -12.33 2.21 -25.35
C GLN A 185 -13.07 3.48 -24.87
N CYS A 186 -13.21 3.69 -23.55
CA CYS A 186 -13.75 4.93 -23.02
C CYS A 186 -12.63 5.97 -22.94
N ASP A 187 -12.75 7.06 -23.70
CA ASP A 187 -11.84 8.20 -23.54
C ASP A 187 -12.01 8.81 -22.14
N TRP A 188 -10.89 9.07 -21.46
CA TRP A 188 -10.92 9.81 -20.21
C TRP A 188 -11.47 11.21 -20.47
N VAL A 189 -12.62 11.54 -19.89
CA VAL A 189 -13.23 12.87 -19.98
C VAL A 189 -12.85 13.65 -18.72
N SER A 190 -12.38 14.88 -18.88
CA SER A 190 -12.07 15.71 -17.72
C SER A 190 -13.35 16.05 -16.95
N PRO A 191 -13.30 16.24 -15.62
CA PRO A 191 -14.49 16.62 -14.86
C PRO A 191 -15.18 17.90 -15.37
N ALA A 192 -14.42 18.79 -16.02
CA ALA A 192 -14.91 20.01 -16.64
C ALA A 192 -15.67 19.73 -17.95
N ASP A 193 -15.13 18.87 -18.80
CA ASP A 193 -15.76 18.50 -20.07
C ASP A 193 -17.04 17.68 -19.85
N GLU A 194 -17.05 16.85 -18.82
CA GLU A 194 -18.21 16.05 -18.43
C GLU A 194 -19.31 16.94 -17.83
N ALA A 195 -18.95 17.91 -16.99
CA ALA A 195 -19.91 18.90 -16.47
C ALA A 195 -20.51 19.76 -17.59
N ALA A 196 -19.73 20.07 -18.63
CA ALA A 196 -20.21 20.80 -19.80
C ALA A 196 -21.18 19.94 -20.65
N ALA A 197 -20.88 18.64 -20.83
CA ALA A 197 -21.76 17.71 -21.54
C ALA A 197 -23.09 17.49 -20.80
N ASP A 198 -23.05 17.31 -19.47
CA ASP A 198 -24.23 17.15 -18.62
C ASP A 198 -25.12 18.42 -18.63
N ALA A 199 -24.50 19.59 -18.57
CA ALA A 199 -25.20 20.87 -18.65
C ALA A 199 -25.85 21.09 -20.04
N ALA A 200 -25.15 20.72 -21.12
CA ALA A 200 -25.67 20.80 -22.47
C ALA A 200 -26.86 19.83 -22.68
N ALA A 201 -26.80 18.62 -22.13
CA ALA A 201 -27.88 17.64 -22.18
C ALA A 201 -29.12 18.10 -21.41
N LEU A 202 -28.94 18.72 -20.24
CA LEU A 202 -30.05 19.31 -19.46
C LEU A 202 -30.70 20.49 -20.21
N ALA A 203 -29.90 21.39 -20.76
CA ALA A 203 -30.42 22.51 -21.55
C ALA A 203 -31.17 22.04 -22.80
N ALA A 204 -30.67 21.00 -23.49
CA ALA A 204 -31.36 20.39 -24.62
C ALA A 204 -32.72 19.81 -24.20
N ALA A 205 -32.77 19.07 -23.10
CA ALA A 205 -34.02 18.50 -22.57
C ALA A 205 -35.05 19.57 -22.18
N GLU A 206 -34.61 20.68 -21.59
CA GLU A 206 -35.48 21.83 -21.29
C GLU A 206 -36.04 22.47 -22.57
N THR A 207 -35.23 22.62 -23.62
CA THR A 207 -35.69 23.16 -24.91
C THR A 207 -36.67 22.24 -25.64
N GLU A 208 -36.46 20.91 -25.56
CA GLU A 208 -37.38 19.93 -26.12
C GLU A 208 -38.71 19.89 -25.36
N ALA A 209 -38.68 19.98 -24.02
CA ALA A 209 -39.88 20.08 -23.20
C ALA A 209 -40.68 21.37 -23.48
N ALA A 210 -39.99 22.50 -23.68
CA ALA A 210 -40.62 23.76 -24.06
C ALA A 210 -41.26 23.71 -25.46
N ALA A 211 -40.59 23.05 -26.43
CA ALA A 211 -41.13 22.85 -27.78
C ALA A 211 -42.35 21.91 -27.79
N ALA A 212 -42.34 20.86 -26.96
CA ALA A 212 -43.47 19.96 -26.80
C ALA A 212 -44.72 20.66 -26.22
N GLN A 213 -44.54 21.62 -25.30
CA GLN A 213 -45.63 22.42 -24.74
C GLN A 213 -46.24 23.40 -25.75
N GLN A 214 -45.44 23.96 -26.65
CA GLN A 214 -45.94 24.87 -27.70
C GLN A 214 -46.74 24.16 -28.81
N THR A 215 -46.56 22.86 -28.99
CA THR A 215 -47.27 22.07 -30.02
C THR A 215 -48.65 21.59 -29.56
N GLN A 216 -48.99 21.78 -28.27
CA GLN A 216 -50.27 21.39 -27.67
C GLN A 216 -51.29 22.54 -27.54
N LEU A 217 -51.01 23.71 -28.13
CA LEU A 217 -51.92 24.86 -28.26
C LEU A 217 -52.39 25.02 -29.71
#